data_AF-A0A0H1R4D6-F1
#
_entry.id   AF-A0A0H1R4D6-F1
#
_cell.length_a   1.000
_cell.length_b   1.000
_cell.length_c   1.000
_cell.angle_alpha   90.00
_cell.angle_beta   90.00
_cell.angle_gamma   90.00
#
_symmetry.space_group_name_H-M   'P 1'
#
loop_
_entity.id
_entity.type
_entity.pdbx_description
1 polymer ?
#
loop_
_entity_poly.entity_id
_entity_poly.type
_entity_poly.pdbx_seq_one_letter_code
_entity_poly.pdbx_strand_id
1 'polypeptide(L)' 'MRGVPGNRHPYREQWFCGCEYFQHELPCDPQSLAHWRKRLGPEGVEKLLAATIQARLESGAVRPTSLERISVDTTV' A
#
# COMPACT_ATOMS: atom_id res chain seq x y z
N MET A 1 10.71 24.15 18.37
CA MET A 1 11.63 23.02 18.61
C MET A 1 10.84 21.83 19.13
N ARG A 2 10.72 20.76 18.35
CA ARG A 2 10.36 19.43 18.87
C ARG A 2 11.12 18.42 18.00
N GLY A 3 12.20 17.86 18.55
CA GLY A 3 12.99 16.85 17.88
C GLY A 3 12.13 15.60 17.70
N VAL A 4 11.94 15.17 16.46
CA VAL A 4 11.33 13.87 16.16
C VAL A 4 12.49 12.87 16.07
N PRO A 5 12.61 11.92 17.01
CA PRO A 5 13.66 10.92 16.97
C PRO A 5 13.26 9.87 15.94
N GLY A 6 14.06 9.76 14.89
CA GLY A 6 13.83 8.78 13.83
C GLY A 6 14.11 9.39 12.48
N ASN A 7 15.39 9.50 12.16
CA ASN A 7 15.88 9.74 10.80
C ASN A 7 15.28 8.68 9.86
N ARG A 8 14.14 9.00 9.24
CA ARG A 8 13.66 8.34 8.03
C ARG A 8 14.05 9.21 6.87
N HIS A 9 15.02 8.70 6.12
CA HIS A 9 15.58 9.23 4.91
C HIS A 9 14.54 9.80 3.93
N PRO A 10 14.15 11.08 4.05
CA PRO A 10 12.95 11.63 3.40
C PRO A 10 13.06 11.62 1.88
N TYR A 11 14.29 11.47 1.37
CA TYR A 11 14.64 11.41 -0.03
C TYR A 11 14.21 10.11 -0.73
N ARG A 12 14.24 8.95 -0.05
CA ARG A 12 13.93 7.66 -0.71
C ARG A 12 12.42 7.41 -0.83
N GLU A 13 11.64 7.83 0.17
CA GLU A 13 10.19 7.65 0.14
C GLU A 13 9.50 8.68 -0.77
N GLN A 14 10.06 9.90 -0.90
CA GLN A 14 9.50 10.92 -1.81
C GLN A 14 9.58 10.55 -3.29
N TRP A 15 10.58 9.76 -3.69
CA TRP A 15 10.72 9.29 -5.08
C TRP A 15 9.46 8.55 -5.58
N PHE A 16 8.75 7.85 -4.68
CA PHE A 16 7.55 7.07 -5.01
C PHE A 16 6.24 7.87 -4.91
N CYS A 17 6.26 9.07 -4.33
CA CYS A 17 5.04 9.84 -4.07
C CYS A 17 4.55 10.64 -5.29
N GLY A 18 5.28 10.65 -6.42
CA GLY A 18 4.88 11.36 -7.63
C GLY A 18 4.76 12.88 -7.45
N CYS A 19 5.44 13.43 -6.44
CA CYS A 19 5.41 14.87 -6.15
C CYS A 19 6.17 15.64 -7.24
N GLU A 20 5.59 16.74 -7.72
CA GLU A 20 6.17 17.61 -8.74
C GLU A 20 7.39 18.41 -8.22
N TYR A 21 7.45 18.65 -6.91
CA TYR A 21 8.52 19.37 -6.23
C TYR A 21 8.95 18.65 -4.96
N PHE A 22 10.22 18.79 -4.58
CA PHE A 22 10.78 18.23 -3.36
C PHE A 22 10.22 18.94 -2.11
N GLN A 23 9.74 18.17 -1.14
CA GLN A 23 9.21 18.67 0.13
C GLN A 23 10.12 18.23 1.29
N HIS A 24 10.36 19.13 2.25
CA HIS A 24 11.15 18.79 3.45
C HIS A 24 10.33 17.99 4.47
N GLU A 25 9.01 18.13 4.44
CA GLU A 25 8.09 17.36 5.25
C GLU A 25 7.59 16.14 4.48
N LEU A 26 7.40 15.03 5.18
CA LEU A 26 6.88 13.81 4.58
C LEU A 26 5.40 13.99 4.25
N PRO A 27 4.94 13.69 3.02
CA PRO A 27 3.53 13.84 2.65
C PRO A 27 2.63 12.83 3.38
N CYS A 28 3.21 11.74 3.88
CA CYS A 28 2.52 10.72 4.67
C CYS A 28 3.50 10.06 5.64
N ASP A 29 3.04 9.69 6.83
CA ASP A 29 3.84 8.86 7.74
C ASP A 29 4.03 7.45 7.12
N PRO A 30 5.27 6.99 6.87
CA PRO A 30 5.48 5.71 6.22
C PRO A 30 5.04 4.51 7.07
N GLN A 31 4.75 4.68 8.38
CA GLN A 31 4.15 3.61 9.19
C GLN A 31 2.64 3.47 9.00
N SER A 32 1.98 4.45 8.39
CA SER A 32 0.52 4.50 8.31
C SER A 32 -0.08 3.26 7.64
N LEU A 33 0.55 2.74 6.59
CA LEU A 33 0.14 1.48 5.95
C LEU A 33 0.33 0.26 6.87
N ALA A 34 1.44 0.20 7.61
CA ALA A 34 1.70 -0.88 8.55
C ALA A 34 0.70 -0.86 9.73
N HIS A 35 0.38 0.32 10.27
CA HIS A 35 -0.63 0.48 11.31
C HIS A 35 -2.04 0.19 10.79
N TRP A 36 -2.38 0.66 9.59
CA TRP A 36 -3.65 0.37 8.95
C TRP A 36 -3.85 -1.13 8.72
N ARG A 37 -2.85 -1.83 8.19
CA ARG A 37 -2.90 -3.29 8.02
C ARG A 37 -3.11 -4.01 9.35
N LYS A 38 -2.41 -3.58 10.42
CA LYS A 38 -2.61 -4.14 11.77
C LYS A 38 -4.04 -3.91 12.30
N ARG A 39 -4.65 -2.75 12.02
CA ARG A 39 -6.02 -2.42 12.45
C ARG A 39 -7.09 -3.21 11.71
N LEU A 40 -6.89 -3.52 10.41
CA LEU A 40 -7.81 -4.39 9.67
C LEU A 40 -7.81 -5.82 10.20
N GLY A 41 -6.64 -6.31 10.63
CA GLY A 41 -6.48 -7.71 11.00
C GLY A 41 -6.66 -8.66 9.80
N PRO A 42 -6.59 -9.98 10.02
CA PRO A 42 -6.67 -10.97 8.95
C PRO A 42 -8.03 -10.93 8.22
N GLU A 43 -9.14 -10.90 8.96
CA GLU A 43 -10.50 -10.87 8.37
C GLU A 43 -10.73 -9.62 7.50
N GLY A 44 -10.20 -8.48 7.93
CA GLY A 44 -10.31 -7.24 7.17
C GLY A 44 -9.53 -7.31 5.85
N VAL A 45 -8.35 -7.90 5.88
CA VAL A 45 -7.51 -8.09 4.68
C VAL A 45 -8.17 -9.06 3.69
N GLU A 46 -8.83 -10.11 4.16
CA GLU A 46 -9.59 -11.03 3.30
C GLU A 46 -10.76 -10.33 2.60
N LYS A 47 -11.54 -9.53 3.33
CA LYS A 47 -12.64 -8.73 2.75
C LYS A 47 -12.13 -7.73 1.72
N LEU A 48 -10.99 -7.09 2.02
CA LEU A 48 -10.33 -6.18 1.09
C LEU A 48 -9.89 -6.89 -0.20
N LEU A 49 -9.31 -8.09 -0.08
CA LEU A 49 -8.90 -8.88 -1.24
C LEU A 49 -10.12 -9.25 -2.10
N ALA A 50 -11.21 -9.71 -1.49
CA ALA A 50 -12.44 -10.03 -2.19
C ALA A 50 -13.02 -8.82 -2.93
N ALA A 51 -13.10 -7.66 -2.26
CA ALA A 51 -13.58 -6.42 -2.88
C ALA A 51 -12.68 -5.97 -4.04
N THR A 52 -11.37 -6.14 -3.91
CA THR A 52 -10.40 -5.78 -4.96
C THR A 52 -10.56 -6.67 -6.20
N ILE A 53 -10.82 -7.96 -6.01
CA ILE A 53 -11.09 -8.90 -7.12
C ILE A 53 -12.37 -8.48 -7.84
N GLN A 54 -13.45 -8.20 -7.11
CA GLN A 54 -14.72 -7.77 -7.71
C GLN A 54 -14.55 -6.48 -8.51
N ALA A 55 -13.92 -5.45 -7.94
CA ALA A 55 -13.67 -4.19 -8.63
C ALA A 55 -12.81 -4.37 -9.90
N ARG A 56 -11.85 -5.30 -9.89
CA ARG A 56 -11.03 -5.63 -11.07
C ARG A 56 -11.81 -6.36 -12.17
N LEU A 57 -12.78 -7.19 -11.80
CA LEU A 57 -13.67 -7.84 -12.75
C LEU A 57 -14.63 -6.83 -13.38
N GLU A 58 -15.22 -5.95 -12.58
CA GLU A 58 -16.14 -4.90 -13.03
C GLU A 58 -15.47 -3.89 -13.96
N SER A 59 -14.24 -3.48 -13.63
CA SER A 59 -13.45 -2.57 -14.47
C SER A 59 -12.86 -3.23 -15.73
N GLY A 60 -13.00 -4.54 -15.89
CA GLY A 60 -12.40 -5.30 -16.99
C GLY A 60 -10.86 -5.39 -16.95
N ALA A 61 -10.23 -4.93 -15.87
CA ALA A 61 -8.78 -5.00 -15.67
C ALA A 61 -8.28 -6.45 -15.54
N VAL A 62 -9.15 -7.37 -15.11
CA VAL A 62 -8.88 -8.81 -15.01
C VAL A 62 -9.97 -9.59 -15.72
N ARG A 63 -9.58 -10.57 -16.53
CA ARG A 63 -10.52 -11.52 -17.14
C ARG A 63 -10.82 -12.65 -16.17
N PRO A 64 -12.05 -13.20 -16.16
CA PRO A 64 -12.40 -14.33 -15.30
C PRO A 64 -11.46 -15.53 -15.46
N THR A 65 -10.99 -15.81 -16.68
CA THR A 65 -10.03 -16.89 -16.98
C THR A 65 -8.66 -16.69 -16.32
N SER A 66 -8.31 -15.45 -15.97
CA SER A 66 -7.06 -15.16 -15.25
C SER A 66 -7.11 -15.53 -13.77
N LEU A 67 -8.29 -15.85 -13.22
CA LEU A 67 -8.45 -16.33 -11.84
C LEU A 67 -8.23 -17.84 -11.68
N GLU A 68 -8.07 -18.59 -12.79
CA GLU A 68 -7.80 -20.04 -12.76
C GLU A 68 -6.44 -20.38 -12.15
N ARG A 69 -5.47 -19.46 -12.20
CA ARG A 69 -4.13 -19.63 -11.65
C ARG A 69 -3.72 -18.42 -10.84
N ILE A 70 -3.42 -18.64 -9.57
CA ILE A 70 -3.01 -17.60 -8.63
C ILE A 70 -1.52 -17.78 -8.32
N SER A 71 -0.74 -16.72 -8.52
CA SER A 71 0.67 -16.65 -8.10
C SER A 71 0.76 -15.82 -6.82
N VAL A 72 1.32 -16.41 -5.76
CA VAL A 72 1.53 -15.73 -4.49
C VAL A 72 3.03 -15.47 -4.34
N ASP A 73 3.43 -14.21 -4.36
CA ASP A 73 4.81 -13.79 -4.10
C ASP A 73 4.94 -13.44 -2.61
N THR A 74 5.78 -14.18 -1.90
CA THR A 74 6.12 -13.90 -0.49
C THR A 74 7.61 -13.59 -0.40
N THR A 75 7.96 -12.37 -0.03
CA THR A 75 9.35 -12.02 0.31
C THR A 75 9.66 -12.48 1.74
N VAL A 76 10.79 -13.18 1.93
CA VAL A 76 11.27 -13.72 3.22
C VAL A 76 11.85 -12.63 4.11
#